data_AF-G6C1X0-F1
#
_entry.id   AF-G6C1X0-F1
#
_cell.length_a   1.000
_cell.length_b   1.000
_cell.length_c   1.000
_cell.angle_alpha   90.00
_cell.angle_beta   90.00
_cell.angle_gamma   90.00
#
_symmetry.space_group_name_H-M   'P 1'
#
loop_
_entity.id
_entity.type
_entity.pdbx_description
1 polymer ?
#
loop_
_entity_poly.entity_id
_entity_poly.type
_entity_poly.pdbx_seq_one_letter_code
_entity_poly.pdbx_strand_id
1 'polypeptide(L)'
;MEKKNNLSVLLGAAFLMATSAIGPGFMTQTAVFTKDMGATFGFVILASVLMSFVAQLNVWRVLAVSKMRGQDVANSVLPGLGYFITFLVCLGGLAFNIGNVGGAALGFQVLFDLDLKIAALVSGAWE
;
A
#
# COMPACT_ATOMS: atom_id res chain seq x y z
N MET A 1 33.04 10.52 19.86
CA MET A 1 32.29 10.60 18.58
C MET A 1 31.10 9.66 18.75
N GLU A 2 29.93 10.19 19.10
CA GLU A 2 28.75 9.38 19.39
C GLU A 2 28.32 8.60 18.14
N LYS A 3 28.15 7.28 18.31
CA LYS A 3 27.65 6.38 17.28
C LYS A 3 26.15 6.64 17.12
N LYS A 4 25.80 7.66 16.35
CA LYS A 4 24.42 8.10 16.10
C LYS A 4 23.57 6.91 15.71
N ASN A 5 22.43 6.76 16.38
CA ASN A 5 21.53 5.62 16.40
C ASN A 5 20.75 5.43 15.07
N ASN A 6 21.47 5.40 13.95
CA ASN A 6 20.93 5.34 12.58
C ASN A 6 20.07 4.10 12.36
N LEU A 7 20.36 3.00 13.05
CA LEU A 7 19.58 1.77 12.96
C LEU A 7 18.15 1.98 13.48
N SER A 8 17.99 2.65 14.61
CA SER A 8 16.66 2.93 15.20
C SER A 8 15.84 3.88 14.32
N VAL A 9 16.50 4.87 13.71
CA VAL A 9 15.85 5.80 12.77
C VAL A 9 15.46 5.08 11.46
N LEU A 10 16.33 4.20 10.94
CA LEU A 10 16.04 3.38 9.76
C LEU A 10 14.92 2.37 10.03
N LEU A 11 14.91 1.73 11.20
CA LEU A 11 13.83 0.84 11.61
C LEU A 11 12.51 1.59 11.74
N GLY A 12 12.51 2.77 12.37
CA GLY A 12 11.33 3.61 12.48
C GLY A 12 10.78 4.04 11.12
N ALA A 13 11.66 4.46 10.20
CA ALA A 13 11.26 4.82 8.84
C ALA A 13 10.71 3.62 8.05
N ALA A 14 11.34 2.45 8.17
CA ALA A 14 10.86 1.21 7.54
C ALA A 14 9.51 0.77 8.12
N PHE A 15 9.32 0.92 9.44
CA PHE A 15 8.07 0.58 10.11
C PHE A 15 6.94 1.50 9.66
N LEU A 16 7.15 2.83 9.65
CA LEU A 16 6.16 3.78 9.15
C LEU A 16 5.77 3.51 7.69
N MET A 17 6.76 3.18 6.85
CA MET A 17 6.51 2.81 5.45
C MET A 17 5.74 1.49 5.32
N ALA A 18 6.03 0.49 6.16
CA ALA A 18 5.33 -0.79 6.16
C ALA A 18 3.89 -0.64 6.67
N THR A 19 3.67 0.11 7.76
CA THR A 19 2.35 0.38 8.30
C THR A 19 1.50 1.19 7.34
N SER A 20 2.08 2.14 6.59
CA SER A 20 1.33 2.88 5.56
C SER A 20 0.93 2.02 4.36
N ALA A 21 1.62 0.89 4.13
CA ALA A 21 1.27 -0.05 3.06
C ALA A 21 0.16 -1.03 3.46
N ILE A 22 -0.12 -1.18 4.77
CA ILE A 22 -1.15 -2.09 5.31
C ILE A 22 -2.37 -1.26 5.70
N GLY A 23 -3.20 -0.92 4.72
CA GLY A 23 -4.42 -0.15 4.93
C GLY A 23 -5.61 -0.98 5.48
N PRO A 24 -6.64 -0.32 6.05
CA PRO A 24 -7.83 -0.99 6.58
C PRO A 24 -8.53 -1.90 5.55
N GLY A 25 -8.59 -1.47 4.29
CA GLY A 25 -9.18 -2.26 3.20
C GLY A 25 -8.47 -3.58 3.00
N PHE A 26 -7.13 -3.55 2.98
CA PHE A 26 -6.32 -4.76 2.83
C PHE A 26 -6.52 -5.72 4.01
N MET A 27 -6.59 -5.19 5.23
CA MET A 27 -6.79 -6.00 6.43
C MET A 27 -8.17 -6.67 6.43
N THR A 28 -9.24 -5.93 6.12
CA THR A 28 -10.61 -6.47 6.06
C THR A 28 -10.74 -7.51 4.94
N GLN A 29 -10.17 -7.28 3.77
CA GLN A 29 -10.18 -8.25 2.67
C GLN A 29 -9.38 -9.52 3.02
N THR A 30 -8.22 -9.37 3.65
CA THR A 30 -7.42 -10.51 4.14
C THR A 30 -8.23 -11.34 5.14
N ALA A 31 -8.96 -10.69 6.05
CA ALA A 31 -9.80 -11.39 7.02
C ALA A 31 -10.96 -12.15 6.35
N VAL A 32 -11.64 -11.55 5.38
CA VAL A 32 -12.71 -12.19 4.60
C VAL A 32 -12.19 -13.43 3.86
N PHE A 33 -11.11 -13.30 3.09
CA PHE A 33 -10.55 -14.44 2.37
C PHE A 33 -9.97 -15.52 3.30
N THR A 34 -9.42 -15.13 4.45
CA THR A 34 -8.98 -16.12 5.45
C THR A 34 -10.16 -16.88 6.03
N LYS A 35 -11.31 -16.21 6.25
CA LYS A 35 -12.54 -16.88 6.68
C LYS A 35 -13.06 -17.85 5.62
N ASP A 36 -13.06 -17.44 4.37
CA ASP A 36 -13.66 -18.23 3.28
C ASP A 36 -12.76 -19.37 2.80
N MET A 37 -11.44 -19.16 2.75
CA MET A 37 -10.47 -20.10 2.18
C MET A 37 -9.59 -20.79 3.24
N GLY A 38 -9.67 -20.37 4.51
CA GLY A 38 -8.95 -20.99 5.62
C GLY A 38 -7.43 -21.06 5.39
N ALA A 39 -6.83 -22.21 5.73
CA ALA A 39 -5.38 -22.42 5.64
C ALA A 39 -4.82 -22.28 4.21
N THR A 40 -5.64 -22.51 3.17
CA THR A 40 -5.23 -22.41 1.77
C THR A 40 -4.85 -20.99 1.37
N PHE A 41 -5.41 -19.97 2.03
CA PHE A 41 -5.08 -18.57 1.76
C PHE A 41 -3.64 -18.22 2.18
N GLY A 42 -3.06 -18.95 3.13
CA GLY A 42 -1.68 -18.72 3.58
C GLY A 42 -0.63 -18.85 2.46
N PHE A 43 -0.83 -19.79 1.53
CA PHE A 43 0.04 -19.91 0.35
C PHE A 43 -0.07 -18.70 -0.58
N VAL A 44 -1.27 -18.16 -0.76
CA VAL A 44 -1.52 -16.96 -1.57
C VAL A 44 -0.83 -15.75 -0.95
N ILE A 45 -0.91 -15.58 0.37
CA ILE A 45 -0.20 -14.52 1.09
C ILE A 45 1.30 -14.65 0.87
N LEU A 46 1.87 -15.84 1.07
CA LEU A 46 3.31 -16.09 0.88
C LEU A 46 3.75 -15.78 -0.56
N ALA A 47 3.03 -16.28 -1.57
CA ALA A 47 3.33 -16.01 -2.97
C ALA A 47 3.25 -14.51 -3.29
N SER A 48 2.23 -13.81 -2.77
CA SER A 48 2.04 -12.36 -2.94
C SER A 48 3.19 -11.57 -2.33
N VAL A 49 3.61 -11.90 -1.10
CA VAL A 49 4.75 -11.23 -0.44
C VAL A 49 6.04 -11.43 -1.21
N LEU A 50 6.30 -12.65 -1.72
CA LEU A 50 7.50 -12.92 -2.52
C LEU A 50 7.51 -12.12 -3.83
N MET A 51 6.38 -12.10 -4.56
CA MET A 51 6.27 -11.30 -5.79
C MET A 51 6.45 -9.81 -5.52
N SER A 52 5.82 -9.30 -4.46
CA SER A 52 5.94 -7.90 -4.04
C SER A 52 7.39 -7.54 -3.69
N PHE A 53 8.09 -8.42 -2.96
CA PHE A 53 9.50 -8.22 -2.62
C PHE A 53 10.40 -8.12 -3.86
N VAL A 54 10.22 -9.01 -4.83
CA VAL A 54 10.98 -8.98 -6.10
C VAL A 54 10.69 -7.69 -6.88
N ALA A 55 9.43 -7.29 -7.00
CA ALA A 55 9.05 -6.06 -7.68
C ALA A 55 9.64 -4.82 -6.98
N GLN A 56 9.53 -4.74 -5.64
CA GLN A 56 10.02 -3.60 -4.86
C GLN A 56 11.54 -3.43 -4.97
N LEU A 57 12.29 -4.54 -4.90
CA LEU A 57 13.75 -4.52 -5.08
C LEU A 57 14.15 -4.06 -6.49
N ASN A 58 13.43 -4.48 -7.53
CA ASN A 58 13.71 -4.07 -8.90
C ASN A 58 13.46 -2.58 -9.09
N VAL A 59 12.31 -2.07 -8.62
CA VAL A 59 11.99 -0.64 -8.69
C VAL A 59 13.03 0.18 -7.93
N TRP A 60 13.39 -0.21 -6.71
CA TRP A 60 14.39 0.48 -5.92
C TRP A 60 15.76 0.50 -6.58
N ARG A 61 16.19 -0.62 -7.16
CA ARG A 61 17.47 -0.71 -7.88
C ARG A 61 17.51 0.26 -9.06
N VAL A 62 16.47 0.26 -9.88
CA VAL A 62 16.38 1.15 -11.05
C VAL A 62 16.39 2.62 -10.62
N LEU A 63 15.59 3.00 -9.62
CA LEU A 63 15.54 4.38 -9.13
C LEU A 63 16.87 4.82 -8.48
N ALA A 64 17.50 3.97 -7.68
CA ALA A 64 18.75 4.28 -7.00
C ALA A 64 19.93 4.44 -7.97
N VAL A 65 20.00 3.59 -9.00
CA VAL A 65 21.07 3.65 -10.02
C VAL A 65 20.86 4.83 -10.97
N SER A 66 19.62 5.08 -11.39
CA SER A 66 19.30 6.17 -12.32
C SER A 66 19.38 7.56 -11.68
N LYS A 67 19.22 7.67 -10.35
CA LYS A 67 19.09 8.95 -9.61
C LYS A 67 17.98 9.87 -10.15
N MET A 68 17.04 9.31 -10.91
CA MET A 68 15.90 10.00 -11.49
C MET A 68 14.62 9.60 -10.77
N ARG A 69 13.57 10.42 -10.84
CA ARG A 69 12.25 10.04 -10.33
C ARG A 69 11.61 9.02 -11.26
N GLY A 70 10.70 8.17 -10.77
CA GLY A 70 10.12 7.09 -11.57
C GLY A 70 9.49 7.52 -12.90
N GLN A 71 8.80 8.66 -12.92
CA GLN A 71 8.24 9.23 -14.16
C GLN A 71 9.33 9.66 -15.17
N ASP A 72 10.48 10.13 -14.68
CA ASP A 72 11.58 10.60 -15.50
C ASP A 72 12.35 9.40 -16.07
N VAL A 73 12.52 8.35 -15.25
CA VAL A 73 13.02 7.05 -15.71
C VAL A 73 12.12 6.51 -16.82
N ALA A 74 10.80 6.52 -16.66
CA ALA A 74 9.86 6.06 -17.68
C ALA A 74 9.99 6.88 -18.99
N ASN A 75 10.09 8.21 -18.89
CA ASN A 75 10.31 9.08 -20.03
C ASN A 75 11.68 8.85 -20.72
N SER A 76 12.70 8.43 -19.97
CA SER A 76 14.02 8.08 -20.54
C SER A 76 14.01 6.78 -21.34
N VAL A 77 13.07 5.87 -21.04
CA VAL A 77 12.89 4.61 -21.78
C VAL A 77 12.11 4.86 -23.07
N LEU A 78 11.00 5.60 -22.98
CA LEU A 78 10.21 6.01 -24.14
C LEU A 78 9.58 7.39 -23.88
N PRO A 79 9.73 8.35 -24.80
CA PRO A 79 9.14 9.68 -24.63
C PRO A 79 7.62 9.57 -24.53
N GLY A 80 7.04 10.11 -23.45
CA GLY A 80 5.59 10.09 -23.19
C GLY A 80 5.14 9.01 -22.19
N LEU A 81 5.99 8.02 -21.89
CA LEU A 81 5.66 6.91 -20.99
C LEU A 81 5.57 7.37 -19.52
N GLY A 82 6.28 8.43 -19.15
CA GLY A 82 6.17 9.08 -17.84
C GLY A 82 4.76 9.59 -17.55
N TYR A 83 4.09 10.23 -18.52
CA TYR A 83 2.71 10.69 -18.34
C TYR A 83 1.74 9.53 -18.11
N PHE A 84 1.93 8.43 -18.84
CA PHE A 84 1.12 7.22 -18.67
C PHE A 84 1.31 6.60 -17.28
N ILE A 85 2.56 6.47 -16.81
CA ILE A 85 2.85 5.97 -15.47
C ILE A 85 2.29 6.89 -14.40
N THR A 86 2.43 8.22 -14.53
CA THR A 86 1.84 9.17 -13.61
C THR A 86 0.32 9.01 -13.53
N PHE A 87 -0.36 8.83 -14.67
CA PHE A 87 -1.80 8.56 -14.69
C PHE A 87 -2.15 7.26 -13.95
N LEU A 88 -1.44 6.16 -14.22
CA LEU A 88 -1.64 4.88 -13.53
C LEU A 88 -1.41 4.99 -12.01
N VAL A 89 -0.40 5.75 -11.59
CA VAL A 89 -0.09 6.00 -10.17
C VAL A 89 -1.22 6.80 -9.52
N CYS A 90 -1.72 7.87 -10.17
CA CYS A 90 -2.86 8.64 -9.66
C CYS A 90 -4.12 7.78 -9.55
N LEU A 91 -4.40 6.95 -10.57
CA LEU A 91 -5.54 6.04 -10.55
C LEU A 91 -5.42 4.99 -9.45
N GLY A 92 -4.22 4.40 -9.29
CA GLY A 92 -3.92 3.45 -8.24
C GLY A 92 -4.04 4.07 -6.84
N GLY A 93 -3.57 5.30 -6.65
CA GLY A 93 -3.72 6.04 -5.39
C GLY A 93 -5.18 6.33 -5.05
N LEU A 94 -5.99 6.70 -6.05
CA LEU A 94 -7.43 6.88 -5.87
C LEU A 94 -8.13 5.58 -5.48
N ALA A 95 -7.84 4.47 -6.17
CA ALA A 95 -8.39 3.17 -5.84
C ALA A 95 -7.96 2.70 -4.44
N PHE A 96 -6.72 2.98 -4.03
CA PHE A 96 -6.21 2.66 -2.70
C PHE A 96 -6.97 3.40 -1.60
N ASN A 97 -7.18 4.71 -1.75
CA ASN A 97 -7.96 5.50 -0.78
C ASN A 97 -9.41 4.99 -0.67
N ILE A 98 -10.07 4.67 -1.79
CA ILE A 98 -11.42 4.08 -1.74
C ILE A 98 -11.42 2.76 -0.96
N GLY A 99 -10.40 1.92 -1.17
CA GLY A 99 -10.24 0.65 -0.45
C GLY A 99 -10.08 0.86 1.06
N ASN A 100 -9.29 1.84 1.47
CA ASN A 100 -9.09 2.18 2.87
C ASN A 100 -10.34 2.74 3.53
N VAL A 101 -11.02 3.69 2.88
CA VAL A 101 -12.30 4.24 3.36
C VAL A 101 -13.32 3.13 3.51
N GLY A 102 -13.42 2.23 2.52
CA GLY A 102 -14.31 1.07 2.57
C GLY A 102 -13.96 0.11 3.71
N GLY A 103 -12.67 -0.19 3.90
CA GLY A 103 -12.20 -1.05 4.99
C GLY A 103 -12.45 -0.44 6.37
N ALA A 104 -12.23 0.87 6.53
CA ALA A 104 -12.51 1.60 7.75
C ALA A 104 -14.02 1.65 8.03
N ALA A 105 -14.85 1.89 7.00
CA ALA A 105 -16.31 1.88 7.12
C ALA A 105 -16.84 0.52 7.60
N LEU A 106 -16.31 -0.58 7.07
CA LEU A 106 -16.63 -1.93 7.54
C LEU A 106 -16.20 -2.13 9.00
N GLY A 107 -15.04 -1.62 9.39
CA GLY A 107 -14.60 -1.61 10.78
C GLY A 107 -15.56 -0.85 11.71
N PHE A 108 -15.97 0.37 11.32
CA PHE A 108 -16.94 1.18 12.06
C PHE A 108 -18.31 0.51 12.15
N GLN A 109 -18.77 -0.13 11.07
CA GLN A 109 -20.01 -0.91 11.07
C GLN A 109 -19.94 -2.04 12.10
N VAL A 110 -18.83 -2.79 12.15
CA VAL A 110 -18.69 -3.90 13.12
C VAL A 110 -18.54 -3.41 14.56
N LEU A 111 -17.85 -2.28 14.78
CA LEU A 111 -17.56 -1.78 16.13
C LEU A 111 -18.73 -1.01 16.77
N PHE A 112 -19.47 -0.24 15.97
CA PHE A 112 -20.49 0.71 16.45
C PHE A 112 -21.89 0.44 15.90
N ASP A 113 -22.06 -0.64 15.12
CA ASP A 113 -23.33 -1.01 14.46
C ASP A 113 -23.93 0.12 13.60
N LEU A 114 -23.05 0.95 13.02
CA LEU A 114 -23.42 2.07 12.17
C LEU A 114 -23.80 1.61 10.76
N ASP A 115 -24.77 2.30 10.14
CA ASP A 115 -25.07 2.09 8.73
C ASP A 115 -23.82 2.34 7.88
N LEU A 116 -23.58 1.46 6.89
CA LEU A 116 -22.36 1.48 6.08
C LEU A 116 -22.16 2.82 5.37
N LYS A 117 -23.24 3.51 4.97
CA LYS A 117 -23.14 4.82 4.30
C LYS A 117 -22.66 5.90 5.25
N ILE A 118 -23.14 5.88 6.50
CA ILE A 118 -22.73 6.83 7.54
C ILE A 118 -21.29 6.52 7.95
N ALA A 119 -20.95 5.25 8.14
CA ALA A 119 -19.60 4.80 8.45
C ALA A 119 -18.60 5.20 7.35
N ALA A 120 -18.97 5.07 6.08
CA ALA A 120 -18.13 5.50 4.95
C ALA A 120 -17.97 7.02 4.88
N LEU A 121 -19.02 7.78 5.18
CA LEU A 121 -18.97 9.24 5.17
C LEU A 121 -18.10 9.78 6.31
N VAL A 122 -18.18 9.17 7.50
CA VAL A 122 -17.31 9.49 8.63
C VAL A 122 -15.87 9.08 8.35
N SER A 123 -15.64 7.88 7.81
CA SER A 123 -14.29 7.39 7.48
C SER A 123 -13.62 8.27 6.42
N GLY A 124 -14.35 8.61 5.35
CA GLY A 124 -13.84 9.48 4.29
C GLY A 124 -13.69 10.95 4.67
N ALA A 125 -14.30 11.40 5.76
CA ALA A 125 -14.08 12.75 6.30
C ALA A 125 -12.81 12.85 7.17
N TRP A 126 -12.27 11.72 7.61
CA TRP A 126 -11.10 11.64 8.51
C TRP A 126 -9.81 11.16 7.82
N GLU A 127 -9.92 10.51 6.66
CA GLU A 127 -8.79 10.02 5.83
C GLU A 127 -8.25 11.10 4.88
#